data_AF-A0A3D5BY27-F1
#
_entry.id   AF-A0A3D5BY27-F1
#
_cell.length_a   1.000
_cell.length_b   1.000
_cell.length_c   1.000
_cell.angle_alpha   90.00
_cell.angle_beta   90.00
_cell.angle_gamma   90.00
#
_symmetry.space_group_name_H-M   'P 1'
#
loop_
_entity.id
_entity.type
_entity.pdbx_description
1 polymer ?
#
loop_
_entity_poly.entity_id
_entity_poly.type
_entity_poly.pdbx_seq_one_letter_code
_entity_poly.pdbx_strand_id
1 'polypeptide(L)'
;MELLKKVMGIEAKRCFVLSNAFTSKKMKKEIIKKHIIKPEKVSFLKDIKLSKERILKLEEADLDLIIATEYKKRLKAYDSLEWHVGYVDVLEVGLWHGAGGVPESWTKGSLADTANKICNELKKDNSRYSRIRAMNVVPEIVNFKSIIKKEKYLMPIILSGGTIVNCRRGMKKMKGDIDDGCMRSLAFAVSGDNKIKAYIGIAPKKEK
;
A
#
# COMPACT_ATOMS: atom_id res chain seq x y z
N MET A 1 4.80 -16.31 2.81
CA MET A 1 3.58 -15.76 2.21
C MET A 1 2.60 -16.90 2.08
N GLU A 2 1.38 -16.71 2.58
CA GLU A 2 0.31 -17.70 2.60
C GLU A 2 -0.78 -17.26 1.61
N LEU A 3 -1.06 -18.09 0.60
CA LEU A 3 -2.08 -17.79 -0.42
C LEU A 3 -3.38 -18.48 -0.02
N LEU A 4 -4.49 -17.74 0.03
CA LEU A 4 -5.77 -18.28 0.47
C LEU A 4 -6.71 -18.56 -0.71
N LYS A 5 -6.83 -17.59 -1.61
CA LYS A 5 -7.83 -17.64 -2.68
C LYS A 5 -7.34 -16.93 -3.92
N LYS A 6 -7.44 -17.59 -5.08
CA LYS A 6 -7.24 -16.95 -6.40
C LYS A 6 -8.36 -15.95 -6.68
N VAL A 7 -8.01 -14.80 -7.22
CA VAL A 7 -8.93 -13.72 -7.60
C VAL A 7 -8.61 -13.21 -9.00
N MET A 8 -9.59 -12.53 -9.61
CA MET A 8 -9.40 -11.92 -10.93
C MET A 8 -8.50 -10.67 -10.82
N GLY A 9 -7.72 -10.39 -11.85
CA GLY A 9 -6.82 -9.22 -11.89
C GLY A 9 -7.55 -7.89 -11.72
N ILE A 10 -8.79 -7.79 -12.21
CA ILE A 10 -9.66 -6.63 -12.01
C ILE A 10 -9.85 -6.27 -10.53
N GLU A 11 -9.81 -7.22 -9.59
CA GLU A 11 -9.93 -6.92 -8.16
C GLU A 11 -8.69 -6.19 -7.61
N ALA A 12 -7.49 -6.54 -8.10
CA ALA A 12 -6.25 -5.83 -7.76
C ALA A 12 -6.23 -4.43 -8.40
N LYS A 13 -6.70 -4.29 -9.65
CA LYS A 13 -6.86 -2.99 -10.33
C LYS A 13 -7.84 -2.08 -9.58
N ARG A 14 -9.01 -2.59 -9.18
CA ARG A 14 -9.98 -1.87 -8.33
C ARG A 14 -9.37 -1.45 -7.00
N CYS A 15 -8.63 -2.34 -6.35
CA CYS A 15 -7.90 -2.03 -5.12
C CYS A 15 -6.93 -0.87 -5.30
N PHE A 16 -6.14 -0.90 -6.38
CA PHE A 16 -5.19 0.16 -6.71
C PHE A 16 -5.90 1.50 -6.97
N VAL A 17 -6.91 1.52 -7.83
CA VAL A 17 -7.65 2.74 -8.17
C VAL A 17 -8.35 3.32 -6.96
N LEU A 18 -8.94 2.47 -6.10
CA LEU A 18 -9.59 2.91 -4.87
C LEU A 18 -8.59 3.53 -3.92
N SER A 19 -7.52 2.79 -3.59
CA SER A 19 -6.41 3.27 -2.77
C SER A 19 -5.82 4.59 -3.28
N ASN A 20 -5.62 4.71 -4.59
CA ASN A 20 -5.07 5.93 -5.17
C ASN A 20 -6.06 7.09 -5.06
N ALA A 21 -7.37 6.86 -5.24
CA ALA A 21 -8.41 7.86 -4.98
C ALA A 21 -8.42 8.35 -3.52
N PHE A 22 -8.04 7.51 -2.55
CA PHE A 22 -7.80 7.92 -1.17
C PHE A 22 -6.55 8.79 -0.99
N THR A 23 -5.62 8.80 -1.93
CA THR A 23 -4.36 9.57 -1.84
C THR A 23 -4.28 10.74 -2.84
N SER A 24 -5.16 10.78 -3.84
CA SER A 24 -5.07 11.70 -4.97
C SER A 24 -5.64 13.09 -4.65
N LYS A 25 -5.37 14.02 -5.57
CA LYS A 25 -5.36 15.49 -5.44
C LYS A 25 -6.53 16.17 -4.71
N LYS A 26 -7.68 15.53 -4.51
CA LYS A 26 -8.80 16.08 -3.71
C LYS A 26 -8.46 16.16 -2.21
N MET A 27 -7.90 15.08 -1.64
CA MET A 27 -7.35 15.13 -0.29
C MET A 27 -6.16 16.10 -0.23
N LYS A 28 -5.25 16.09 -1.22
CA LYS A 28 -4.14 17.07 -1.22
C LYS A 28 -4.63 18.51 -1.28
N LYS A 29 -5.62 18.89 -2.10
CA LYS A 29 -6.06 20.30 -2.18
C LYS A 29 -6.88 20.75 -0.97
N GLU A 30 -7.71 19.90 -0.39
CA GLU A 30 -8.53 20.28 0.76
C GLU A 30 -7.80 20.13 2.11
N ILE A 31 -6.97 19.10 2.27
CA ILE A 31 -6.19 18.85 3.50
C ILE A 31 -4.94 19.75 3.56
N ILE A 32 -4.32 20.11 2.42
CA ILE A 32 -3.17 21.03 2.42
C ILE A 32 -3.61 22.49 2.54
N LYS A 33 -4.82 22.87 2.07
CA LYS A 33 -5.31 24.26 2.20
C LYS A 33 -5.86 24.59 3.59
N LYS A 34 -6.25 23.59 4.38
CA LYS A 34 -6.70 23.81 5.75
C LYS A 34 -5.96 22.85 6.65
N HIS A 35 -5.05 23.38 7.45
CA HIS A 35 -4.57 22.72 8.65
C HIS A 35 -5.78 22.03 9.33
N ILE A 36 -5.63 20.76 9.73
CA ILE A 36 -6.50 20.13 10.71
C ILE A 36 -7.94 19.88 10.22
N ILE A 37 -8.14 18.89 9.35
CA ILE A 37 -9.38 18.10 9.42
C ILE A 37 -8.94 16.65 9.51
N LYS A 38 -8.84 16.14 10.74
CA LYS A 38 -8.93 14.69 10.96
C LYS A 38 -10.31 14.30 10.46
N PRO A 39 -10.44 13.55 9.35
CA PRO A 39 -11.76 13.20 8.86
C PRO A 39 -12.46 12.44 9.98
N GLU A 40 -13.61 12.94 10.41
CA GLU A 40 -14.42 12.20 11.37
C GLU A 40 -14.69 10.81 10.79
N LYS A 41 -14.70 9.80 11.67
CA LYS A 41 -14.88 8.39 11.28
C LYS A 41 -16.09 8.18 10.36
N VAL A 42 -17.16 8.95 10.58
CA VAL A 42 -18.38 8.94 9.75
C VAL A 42 -18.09 9.42 8.33
N SER A 43 -17.40 10.57 8.19
CA SER A 43 -17.02 11.12 6.88
C SER A 43 -16.09 10.15 6.13
N PHE A 44 -15.10 9.59 6.82
CA PHE A 44 -14.19 8.60 6.26
C PHE A 44 -14.92 7.36 5.70
N LEU A 45 -15.88 6.82 6.44
CA LEU A 45 -16.68 5.67 5.99
C LEU A 45 -17.57 6.02 4.79
N LYS A 46 -18.16 7.21 4.77
CA LYS A 46 -18.97 7.70 3.65
C LYS A 46 -18.14 7.80 2.37
N ASP A 47 -16.93 8.35 2.47
CA ASP A 47 -16.02 8.49 1.32
C ASP A 47 -15.55 7.13 0.78
N ILE A 48 -15.28 6.17 1.67
CA ILE A 48 -15.02 4.75 1.30
C ILE A 48 -16.19 4.18 0.53
N LYS A 49 -17.41 4.32 1.06
CA LYS A 49 -18.61 3.78 0.41
C LYS A 49 -18.82 4.38 -0.98
N LEU A 50 -18.80 5.70 -1.10
CA LEU A 50 -19.02 6.39 -2.39
C LEU A 50 -17.94 6.04 -3.42
N SER A 51 -16.67 6.02 -2.99
CA SER A 51 -15.55 5.67 -3.89
C SER A 51 -15.65 4.22 -4.37
N LYS A 52 -16.04 3.31 -3.48
CA LYS A 52 -16.25 1.90 -3.80
C LYS A 52 -17.40 1.69 -4.79
N GLU A 53 -18.54 2.33 -4.56
CA GLU A 53 -19.68 2.27 -5.49
C GLU A 53 -19.32 2.77 -6.89
N ARG A 54 -18.54 3.85 -6.98
CA ARG A 54 -18.04 4.34 -8.27
C ARG A 54 -17.11 3.34 -8.95
N ILE A 55 -16.15 2.77 -8.21
CA ILE A 55 -15.11 1.90 -8.78
C ILE A 55 -15.66 0.53 -9.19
N LEU A 56 -16.69 0.04 -8.50
CA LEU A 56 -17.36 -1.20 -8.88
C LEU A 56 -18.13 -1.09 -10.21
N LYS A 57 -18.48 0.12 -10.63
CA LYS A 57 -19.13 0.39 -11.93
C LYS A 57 -18.16 0.52 -13.09
N LEU A 58 -16.85 0.66 -12.80
CA LEU A 58 -15.84 0.78 -13.84
C LEU A 58 -15.57 -0.59 -14.46
N GLU A 59 -15.44 -0.61 -15.78
CA GLU A 59 -14.97 -1.76 -16.53
C GLU A 59 -13.45 -1.88 -16.42
N GLU A 60 -12.89 -3.03 -16.82
CA GLU A 60 -11.45 -3.24 -16.75
C GLU A 60 -10.69 -2.23 -17.62
N ALA A 61 -11.21 -1.90 -18.80
CA ALA A 61 -10.62 -0.89 -19.68
C ALA A 61 -10.52 0.50 -19.03
N ASP A 62 -11.53 0.92 -18.26
CA ASP A 62 -11.51 2.19 -17.53
C ASP A 62 -10.45 2.18 -16.43
N LEU A 63 -10.35 1.06 -15.69
CA LEU A 63 -9.35 0.88 -14.65
C LEU A 63 -7.94 0.92 -15.26
N ASP A 64 -7.74 0.29 -16.40
CA ASP A 64 -6.47 0.27 -17.12
C ASP A 64 -6.06 1.66 -17.58
N LEU A 65 -7.00 2.44 -18.11
CA LEU A 65 -6.76 3.83 -18.50
C LEU A 65 -6.31 4.67 -17.29
N ILE A 66 -6.98 4.53 -16.14
CA ILE A 66 -6.61 5.24 -14.90
C ILE A 66 -5.20 4.83 -14.45
N ILE A 67 -4.90 3.52 -14.42
CA ILE A 67 -3.60 3.01 -13.97
C ILE A 67 -2.49 3.42 -14.94
N ALA A 68 -2.71 3.33 -16.25
CA ALA A 68 -1.73 3.65 -17.29
C ALA A 68 -1.33 5.13 -17.27
N THR A 69 -2.30 6.01 -17.00
CA THR A 69 -2.11 7.47 -16.96
C THR A 69 -1.08 7.85 -15.90
N GLU A 70 -1.09 7.21 -14.74
CA GLU A 70 -0.19 7.55 -13.63
C GLU A 70 1.00 6.59 -13.48
N TYR A 71 0.84 5.32 -13.88
CA TYR A 71 1.80 4.24 -13.60
C TYR A 71 1.83 3.13 -14.67
N LYS A 72 2.14 3.47 -15.94
CA LYS A 72 2.22 2.52 -17.07
C LYS A 72 2.97 1.20 -16.78
N LYS A 73 4.07 1.24 -16.00
CA LYS A 73 4.82 0.02 -15.63
C LYS A 73 4.05 -0.93 -14.70
N ARG A 74 3.18 -0.38 -13.83
CA ARG A 74 2.35 -1.18 -12.92
C ARG A 74 1.26 -1.92 -13.68
N LEU A 75 0.60 -1.28 -14.65
CA LEU A 75 -0.43 -1.92 -15.46
C LEU A 75 0.10 -3.22 -16.11
N LYS A 76 1.25 -3.13 -16.80
CA LYS A 76 1.88 -4.31 -17.41
C LYS A 76 2.18 -5.43 -16.39
N ALA A 77 2.62 -5.07 -15.18
CA ALA A 77 2.80 -6.05 -14.12
C ALA A 77 1.46 -6.66 -13.72
N TYR A 78 0.41 -5.86 -13.56
CA TYR A 78 -0.89 -6.34 -13.09
C TYR A 78 -1.55 -7.31 -14.08
N ASP A 79 -1.39 -7.06 -15.37
CA ASP A 79 -1.96 -7.91 -16.44
C ASP A 79 -1.21 -9.24 -16.61
N SER A 80 0.04 -9.33 -16.14
CA SER A 80 0.90 -10.51 -16.34
C SER A 80 0.99 -11.43 -15.13
N LEU A 81 0.29 -11.12 -14.03
CA LEU A 81 0.37 -11.85 -12.77
C LEU A 81 -0.90 -12.65 -12.50
N GLU A 82 -0.73 -13.77 -11.80
CA GLU A 82 -1.82 -14.45 -11.14
C GLU A 82 -2.07 -13.82 -9.77
N TRP A 83 -3.31 -13.42 -9.54
CA TRP A 83 -3.69 -12.68 -8.34
C TRP A 83 -4.32 -13.58 -7.28
N HIS A 84 -3.90 -13.38 -6.04
CA HIS A 84 -4.42 -14.08 -4.88
C HIS A 84 -4.73 -13.10 -3.75
N VAL A 85 -5.70 -13.42 -2.91
CA VAL A 85 -5.79 -12.85 -1.57
C VAL A 85 -5.04 -13.77 -0.62
N GLY A 86 -4.22 -13.20 0.27
CA GLY A 86 -3.40 -13.98 1.18
C GLY A 86 -2.92 -13.19 2.40
N TYR A 87 -2.11 -13.84 3.22
CA TYR A 87 -1.39 -13.21 4.33
C TYR A 87 0.11 -13.19 4.04
N VAL A 88 0.76 -12.09 4.39
CA VAL A 88 2.22 -11.98 4.37
C VAL A 88 2.73 -11.68 5.77
N ASP A 89 3.87 -12.25 6.13
CA ASP A 89 4.58 -11.84 7.34
C ASP A 89 5.35 -10.55 7.08
N VAL A 90 5.36 -9.63 8.05
CA VAL A 90 6.08 -8.35 7.95
C VAL A 90 7.60 -8.52 7.81
N LEU A 91 8.14 -9.69 8.15
CA LEU A 91 9.55 -10.07 7.96
C LEU A 91 9.85 -10.57 6.54
N GLU A 92 8.83 -10.96 5.77
CA GLU A 92 8.98 -11.56 4.44
C GLU A 92 8.91 -10.56 3.30
N VAL A 93 8.34 -9.38 3.55
CA VAL A 93 8.07 -8.37 2.52
C VAL A 93 8.83 -7.07 2.77
N GLY A 94 9.09 -6.32 1.71
CA GLY A 94 9.81 -5.05 1.76
C GLY A 94 9.03 -3.90 1.13
N LEU A 95 9.40 -2.68 1.51
CA LEU A 95 8.90 -1.45 0.88
C LEU A 95 9.77 -1.05 -0.31
N TRP A 96 9.24 -0.20 -1.19
CA TRP A 96 10.08 0.45 -2.19
C TRP A 96 11.10 1.39 -1.56
N HIS A 97 12.16 1.66 -2.31
CA HIS A 97 13.19 2.60 -1.90
C HIS A 97 12.60 3.97 -1.59
N GLY A 98 12.83 4.48 -0.38
CA GLY A 98 12.34 5.79 0.04
C GLY A 98 10.81 5.94 0.15
N ALA A 99 10.07 4.83 0.25
CA ALA A 99 8.61 4.84 0.30
C ALA A 99 8.06 5.81 1.37
N GLY A 100 7.29 6.82 0.97
CA GLY A 100 6.75 7.83 1.89
C GLY A 100 7.78 8.84 2.40
N GLY A 101 8.91 9.00 1.71
CA GLY A 101 9.98 9.93 2.07
C GLY A 101 10.86 9.43 3.23
N VAL A 102 10.75 8.15 3.59
CA VAL A 102 11.66 7.53 4.57
C VAL A 102 13.08 7.49 4.04
N PRO A 103 14.10 7.57 4.90
CA PRO A 103 15.48 7.39 4.46
C PRO A 103 15.68 6.04 3.77
N GLU A 104 16.42 6.05 2.67
CA GLU A 104 16.72 4.85 1.88
C GLU A 104 17.36 3.74 2.71
N SER A 105 18.22 4.12 3.67
CA SER A 105 18.85 3.21 4.62
C SER A 105 17.86 2.47 5.51
N TRP A 106 16.64 2.99 5.68
CA TRP A 106 15.60 2.39 6.52
C TRP A 106 14.80 1.33 5.77
N THR A 107 14.68 1.46 4.44
CA THR A 107 13.90 0.56 3.60
C THR A 107 14.66 -0.69 3.15
N LYS A 108 15.98 -0.76 3.39
CA LYS A 108 16.89 -1.84 2.91
C LYS A 108 16.48 -3.26 3.34
N GLY A 109 15.75 -3.39 4.45
CA GLY A 109 15.35 -4.66 5.05
C GLY A 109 13.89 -5.01 4.79
N SER A 110 13.33 -5.73 5.74
CA SER A 110 11.92 -6.08 5.82
C SER A 110 11.03 -4.88 6.18
N LEU A 111 9.73 -5.02 6.01
CA LEU A 111 8.74 -4.06 6.48
C LEU A 111 8.87 -3.86 8.01
N ALA A 112 9.11 -4.93 8.77
CA ALA A 112 9.36 -4.85 10.20
C ALA A 112 10.57 -3.96 10.54
N ASP A 113 11.67 -4.11 9.78
CA ASP A 113 12.88 -3.30 9.99
C ASP A 113 12.64 -1.81 9.78
N THR A 114 11.80 -1.46 8.79
CA THR A 114 11.41 -0.06 8.55
C THR A 114 10.42 0.43 9.61
N ALA A 115 9.42 -0.39 9.97
CA ALA A 115 8.44 -0.07 10.99
C ALA A 115 9.09 0.22 12.35
N ASN A 116 10.07 -0.59 12.77
CA ASN A 116 10.82 -0.38 14.00
C ASN A 116 11.54 0.97 14.02
N LYS A 117 12.17 1.37 12.90
CA LYS A 117 12.84 2.68 12.80
C LYS A 117 11.84 3.84 12.88
N ILE A 118 10.70 3.72 12.20
CA ILE A 118 9.61 4.72 12.29
C ILE A 118 9.07 4.80 13.72
N CYS A 119 8.80 3.66 14.37
CA CYS A 119 8.32 3.62 15.73
C CYS A 119 9.28 4.31 16.71
N ASN A 120 10.58 4.05 16.58
CA ASN A 120 11.61 4.69 17.40
C ASN A 120 11.71 6.19 17.14
N GLU A 121 11.50 6.62 15.90
CA GLU A 121 11.55 8.03 15.53
C GLU A 121 10.30 8.80 15.99
N LEU A 122 9.13 8.17 15.98
CA LEU A 122 7.87 8.77 16.44
C LEU A 122 7.87 9.07 17.94
N LYS A 123 8.77 8.44 18.71
CA LYS A 123 8.95 8.67 20.15
C LYS A 123 9.87 9.85 20.48
N LYS A 124 10.44 10.53 19.48
CA LYS A 124 11.37 11.65 19.69
C LYS A 124 10.63 12.98 19.52
N ASP A 125 10.77 13.86 20.51
CA ASP A 125 10.11 15.18 20.49
C ASP A 125 10.64 16.09 19.37
N ASN A 126 11.92 15.98 19.00
CA ASN A 126 12.57 16.81 17.99
C ASN A 126 13.18 15.98 16.85
N SER A 127 12.39 15.07 16.28
CA SER A 127 12.83 14.28 15.14
C SER A 127 13.18 15.16 13.92
N ARG A 128 14.40 14.99 13.39
CA ARG A 128 14.80 15.56 12.08
C ARG A 128 13.98 15.03 10.91
N TYR A 129 13.22 13.95 11.10
CA TYR A 129 12.37 13.32 10.11
C TYR A 129 10.89 13.69 10.27
N SER A 130 10.51 14.57 11.19
CA SER A 130 9.12 15.01 11.41
C SER A 130 8.40 15.47 10.14
N ARG A 131 9.13 16.01 9.14
CA ARG A 131 8.56 16.50 7.89
C ARG A 131 8.30 15.42 6.83
N ILE A 132 8.75 14.18 7.01
CA ILE A 132 8.54 13.14 5.99
C ILE A 132 7.08 12.65 6.03
N ARG A 133 6.54 12.28 4.85
CA ARG A 133 5.14 11.83 4.74
C ARG A 133 4.83 10.65 5.66
N ALA A 134 5.73 9.67 5.77
CA ALA A 134 5.51 8.50 6.62
C ALA A 134 5.27 8.87 8.09
N MET A 135 6.02 9.84 8.64
CA MET A 135 5.89 10.27 10.04
C MET A 135 4.54 10.94 10.32
N ASN A 136 3.98 11.63 9.33
CA ASN A 136 2.69 12.30 9.46
C ASN A 136 1.50 11.38 9.19
N VAL A 137 1.63 10.47 8.22
CA VAL A 137 0.51 9.65 7.73
C VAL A 137 0.36 8.35 8.51
N VAL A 138 1.45 7.72 8.94
CA VAL A 138 1.40 6.43 9.63
C VAL A 138 0.56 6.51 10.92
N PRO A 139 0.77 7.48 11.83
CA PRO A 139 -0.03 7.60 13.05
C PRO A 139 -1.53 7.77 12.77
N GLU A 140 -1.88 8.57 11.75
CA GLU A 140 -3.28 8.79 11.39
C GLU A 140 -3.93 7.53 10.82
N ILE A 141 -3.22 6.72 10.03
CA ILE A 141 -3.73 5.44 9.55
C ILE A 141 -3.98 4.47 10.72
N VAL A 142 -3.13 4.48 11.75
CA VAL A 142 -3.31 3.63 12.94
C VAL A 142 -4.66 3.89 13.61
N ASN A 143 -5.12 5.15 13.65
CA ASN A 143 -6.44 5.53 14.20
C ASN A 143 -7.61 4.87 13.46
N PHE A 144 -7.46 4.57 12.17
CA PHE A 144 -8.50 3.97 11.33
C PHE A 144 -8.19 2.51 10.93
N LYS A 145 -7.17 1.88 11.52
CA LYS A 145 -6.66 0.57 11.06
C LYS A 145 -7.73 -0.51 11.00
N SER A 146 -8.64 -0.55 11.98
CA SER A 146 -9.70 -1.56 12.07
C SER A 146 -10.72 -1.45 10.93
N ILE A 147 -10.96 -0.24 10.43
CA ILE A 147 -11.84 0.01 9.28
C ILE A 147 -11.11 -0.37 7.99
N ILE A 148 -9.87 0.08 7.83
CA ILE A 148 -9.06 -0.16 6.63
C ILE A 148 -8.85 -1.67 6.42
N LYS A 149 -8.57 -2.44 7.49
CA LYS A 149 -8.39 -3.90 7.41
C LYS A 149 -9.66 -4.65 7.01
N LYS A 150 -10.86 -4.07 7.20
CA LYS A 150 -12.14 -4.67 6.80
C LYS A 150 -12.52 -4.36 5.35
N GLU A 151 -12.04 -3.27 4.77
CA GLU A 151 -12.34 -2.91 3.40
C GLU A 151 -11.39 -3.62 2.43
N LYS A 152 -11.94 -4.52 1.62
CA LYS A 152 -11.15 -5.38 0.74
C LYS A 152 -10.33 -4.61 -0.30
N TYR A 153 -10.82 -3.48 -0.78
CA TYR A 153 -10.10 -2.64 -1.76
C TYR A 153 -9.14 -1.65 -1.10
N LEU A 154 -8.99 -1.71 0.23
CA LEU A 154 -7.96 -1.00 0.97
C LEU A 154 -6.85 -1.93 1.49
N MET A 155 -6.84 -3.19 1.08
CA MET A 155 -5.71 -4.09 1.33
C MET A 155 -4.45 -3.59 0.61
N PRO A 156 -3.25 -3.81 1.15
CA PRO A 156 -2.02 -3.61 0.41
C PRO A 156 -1.94 -4.52 -0.83
N ILE A 157 -1.19 -4.07 -1.82
CA ILE A 157 -0.86 -4.85 -3.02
C ILE A 157 0.61 -5.21 -2.97
N ILE A 158 0.90 -6.50 -3.07
CA ILE A 158 2.23 -7.07 -2.95
C ILE A 158 2.52 -7.85 -4.22
N LEU A 159 3.67 -7.58 -4.82
CA LEU A 159 4.16 -8.33 -5.96
C LEU A 159 5.24 -9.29 -5.48
N SER A 160 5.31 -10.50 -6.03
CA SER A 160 6.40 -11.42 -5.75
C SER A 160 7.76 -10.76 -6.01
N GLY A 161 8.77 -11.13 -5.21
CA GLY A 161 10.10 -10.52 -5.31
C GLY A 161 10.66 -10.63 -6.73
N GLY A 162 11.13 -9.49 -7.27
CA GLY A 162 11.70 -9.43 -8.62
C GLY A 162 10.69 -9.19 -9.75
N THR A 163 9.40 -9.05 -9.46
CA THR A 163 8.37 -8.72 -10.47
C THR A 163 8.62 -7.35 -11.12
N ILE A 164 8.96 -6.32 -10.33
CA ILE A 164 9.33 -5.01 -10.88
C ILE A 164 10.85 -4.86 -10.83
N VAL A 165 11.45 -4.76 -12.00
CA VAL A 165 12.90 -4.61 -12.14
C VAL A 165 13.36 -3.32 -11.44
N ASN A 166 14.44 -3.43 -10.66
CA ASN A 166 15.11 -2.34 -9.94
C ASN A 166 14.31 -1.65 -8.81
N CYS A 167 13.10 -2.09 -8.44
CA CYS A 167 12.33 -1.45 -7.36
C CYS A 167 13.07 -1.46 -6.00
N ARG A 168 13.95 -2.46 -5.80
CA ARG A 168 14.77 -2.66 -4.59
C ARG A 168 16.23 -3.01 -4.92
N ARG A 169 16.80 -2.37 -5.95
CA ARG A 169 18.20 -2.60 -6.33
C ARG A 169 19.14 -2.27 -5.17
N GLY A 170 20.06 -3.17 -4.84
CA GLY A 170 21.03 -2.97 -3.75
C GLY A 170 20.48 -3.15 -2.34
N MET A 171 19.29 -3.74 -2.19
CA MET A 171 18.63 -4.02 -0.91
C MET A 171 18.52 -5.53 -0.67
N LYS A 172 18.16 -5.92 0.56
CA LYS A 172 17.90 -7.34 0.88
C LYS A 172 16.75 -7.86 0.00
N LYS A 173 16.96 -9.02 -0.64
CA LYS A 173 15.92 -9.72 -1.39
C LYS A 173 14.83 -10.19 -0.43
N MET A 174 13.58 -9.84 -0.74
CA MET A 174 12.39 -10.20 0.02
C MET A 174 11.54 -11.17 -0.79
N LYS A 175 10.61 -11.89 -0.14
CA LYS A 175 9.66 -12.76 -0.85
C LYS A 175 8.65 -11.97 -1.68
N GLY A 176 8.38 -10.73 -1.28
CA GLY A 176 7.53 -9.81 -2.03
C GLY A 176 7.82 -8.34 -1.71
N ASP A 177 7.40 -7.49 -2.62
CA ASP A 177 7.56 -6.04 -2.55
C ASP A 177 6.19 -5.39 -2.50
N ILE A 178 5.98 -4.50 -1.54
CA ILE A 178 4.72 -3.76 -1.39
C ILE A 178 4.67 -2.69 -2.49
N ASP A 179 3.88 -2.95 -3.53
CA ASP A 179 3.70 -2.06 -4.67
C ASP A 179 2.72 -0.92 -4.34
N ASP A 180 1.60 -1.24 -3.71
CA ASP A 180 0.65 -0.24 -3.21
C ASP A 180 0.28 -0.46 -1.74
N GLY A 181 -0.02 0.64 -1.05
CA GLY A 181 -0.33 0.61 0.38
C GLY A 181 0.89 0.53 1.28
N CYS A 182 2.05 1.05 0.85
CA CYS A 182 3.26 1.17 1.67
C CYS A 182 2.98 1.80 3.05
N MET A 183 2.29 2.95 3.09
CA MET A 183 1.99 3.63 4.36
C MET A 183 1.00 2.86 5.25
N ARG A 184 0.04 2.16 4.64
CA ARG A 184 -0.91 1.29 5.36
C ARG A 184 -0.19 0.10 5.97
N SER A 185 0.68 -0.53 5.19
CA SER A 185 1.49 -1.67 5.63
C SER A 185 2.41 -1.27 6.79
N LEU A 186 3.05 -0.09 6.69
CA LEU A 186 3.83 0.47 7.78
C LEU A 186 2.98 0.72 9.02
N ALA A 187 1.80 1.32 8.89
CA ALA A 187 0.92 1.55 10.02
C ALA A 187 0.48 0.26 10.71
N PHE A 188 0.17 -0.78 9.93
CA PHE A 188 -0.16 -2.10 10.48
C PHE A 188 1.01 -2.65 11.29
N ALA A 189 2.22 -2.68 10.71
CA ALA A 189 3.42 -3.18 11.35
C ALA A 189 3.82 -2.36 12.61
N VAL A 190 3.81 -1.02 12.52
CA VAL A 190 4.07 -0.12 13.67
C VAL A 190 3.07 -0.35 14.80
N SER A 191 1.83 -0.71 14.48
CA SER A 191 0.79 -1.00 15.48
C SER A 191 0.80 -2.43 16.02
N GLY A 192 1.82 -3.24 15.69
CA GLY A 192 2.04 -4.59 16.20
C GLY A 192 1.50 -5.73 15.34
N ASP A 193 1.03 -5.46 14.11
CA ASP A 193 0.59 -6.55 13.22
C ASP A 193 1.81 -7.30 12.65
N ASN A 194 1.95 -8.58 12.96
CA ASN A 194 2.99 -9.45 12.41
C ASN A 194 2.62 -10.03 11.03
N LYS A 195 1.33 -10.08 10.72
CA LYS A 195 0.80 -10.55 9.43
C LYS A 195 -0.17 -9.53 8.84
N ILE A 196 -0.08 -9.34 7.52
CA ILE A 196 -0.91 -8.40 6.77
C ILE A 196 -1.69 -9.15 5.69
N LYS A 197 -3.00 -8.92 5.63
CA LYS A 197 -3.85 -9.43 4.54
C LYS A 197 -3.66 -8.54 3.31
N ALA A 198 -3.38 -9.13 2.16
CA ALA A 198 -3.01 -8.39 0.95
C ALA A 198 -3.54 -9.07 -0.32
N TYR A 199 -3.60 -8.30 -1.41
CA TYR A 199 -3.55 -8.86 -2.76
C TYR A 199 -2.10 -9.19 -3.10
N ILE A 200 -1.85 -10.42 -3.56
CA ILE A 200 -0.54 -10.95 -3.87
C ILE A 200 -0.51 -11.34 -5.35
N GLY A 201 0.29 -10.63 -6.13
CA GLY A 201 0.53 -10.92 -7.55
C GLY A 201 1.76 -11.79 -7.70
N ILE A 202 1.62 -12.95 -8.34
CA ILE A 202 2.69 -13.93 -8.55
C ILE A 202 2.83 -14.18 -10.04
N ALA A 203 4.08 -14.24 -10.53
CA ALA A 203 4.32 -14.62 -11.91
C ALA A 203 3.78 -16.04 -12.15
N PRO A 204 3.01 -16.27 -13.23
CA PRO A 204 2.56 -17.62 -13.57
C PRO A 204 3.78 -18.54 -13.69
N LYS A 205 3.64 -19.78 -13.21
CA LYS A 205 4.68 -20.79 -13.42
C LYS A 205 4.86 -20.94 -14.93
N LYS A 206 6.09 -20.75 -15.43
CA LYS A 206 6.40 -21.18 -16.80
C LYS A 206 6.21 -22.69 -16.82
N GLU A 207 5.23 -23.17 -17.58
CA GLU A 207 5.21 -24.57 -18.01
C GLU A 207 6.53 -24.80 -18.76
N LYS A 208 7.29 -25.79 -18.30
CA LYS A 208 8.55 -26.20 -18.91
C LYS A 208 8.26 -27.08 -20.11
#